data_AF-A0A936G6J1-F1
#
_entry.id   AF-A0A936G6J1-F1
#
_cell.length_a   1.000
_cell.length_b   1.000
_cell.length_c   1.000
_cell.angle_alpha   90.00
_cell.angle_beta   90.00
_cell.angle_gamma   90.00
#
_symmetry.space_group_name_H-M   'P 1'
#
loop_
_entity.id
_entity.type
_entity.pdbx_description
1 polymer ?
#
loop_
_entity_poly.entity_id
_entity_poly.type
_entity_poly.pdbx_seq_one_letter_code
_entity_poly.pdbx_strand_id
1 'polypeptide(L)'
;MKSSNDCNGVLHEKAIEGLKLFNEGKFFEAHEELETAWRDETGEIRNLYKGILQVAVAYLHITRGNYEGAVKVYGRSLKWLKDWPDVCRGIQVKKFRDDAEVAIRELEKLGKENIGSFNKSIFKQIVWNEKRKWVCDRCGSEMHEKNCKVSCPNCGNRFDCSDLNIYFD
;
A
#
# COMPACT_ATOMS: atom_id res chain seq x y z
N MET A 1 18.79 6.99 6.38
CA MET A 1 17.87 5.83 6.26
C MET A 1 16.64 6.13 7.07
N LYS A 2 15.44 5.96 6.51
CA LYS A 2 14.20 6.07 7.31
C LYS A 2 14.20 4.95 8.35
N SER A 3 13.72 5.26 9.56
CA SER A 3 13.89 4.42 10.74
C SER A 3 13.25 3.04 10.54
N SER A 4 14.05 1.97 10.68
CA SER A 4 13.56 0.59 10.60
C SER A 4 12.48 0.27 11.64
N ASN A 5 12.35 1.07 12.72
CA ASN A 5 11.30 0.90 13.72
C ASN A 5 9.89 1.16 13.17
N ASP A 6 9.72 2.10 12.23
CA ASP A 6 8.40 2.39 11.65
C ASP A 6 7.87 1.23 10.81
N CYS A 7 8.76 0.36 10.30
CA CYS A 7 8.39 -0.78 9.48
C CYS A 7 7.92 -2.02 10.29
N ASN A 8 8.01 -1.98 11.62
CA ASN A 8 7.64 -3.11 12.49
C ASN A 8 6.16 -3.10 12.92
N GLY A 9 5.40 -2.07 12.56
CA GLY A 9 3.97 -1.94 12.91
C GLY A 9 3.00 -2.61 11.92
N VAL A 10 1.72 -2.46 12.21
CA VAL A 10 0.61 -2.83 11.31
C VAL A 10 0.29 -1.70 10.34
N LEU A 11 -0.25 -2.05 9.18
CA LEU A 11 -0.77 -1.05 8.25
C LEU A 11 -2.03 -0.41 8.81
N HIS A 12 -2.20 0.88 8.50
CA HIS A 12 -3.46 1.57 8.77
C HIS A 12 -4.58 0.92 7.93
N GLU A 13 -5.78 0.79 8.49
CA GLU A 13 -6.92 0.16 7.81
C GLU A 13 -7.20 0.82 6.45
N LYS A 14 -7.27 2.16 6.45
CA LYS A 14 -7.41 2.97 5.23
C LYS A 14 -6.26 2.80 4.24
N ALA A 15 -5.04 2.50 4.72
CA ALA A 15 -3.94 2.19 3.81
C ALA A 15 -4.17 0.82 3.15
N ILE A 16 -4.62 -0.19 3.90
CA ILE A 16 -4.95 -1.51 3.34
C ILE A 16 -6.03 -1.39 2.26
N GLU A 17 -7.09 -0.62 2.52
CA GLU A 17 -8.15 -0.40 1.54
C GLU A 17 -7.64 0.32 0.28
N GLY A 18 -6.84 1.37 0.46
CA GLY A 18 -6.21 2.06 -0.65
C GLY A 18 -5.28 1.16 -1.48
N LEU A 19 -4.56 0.21 -0.86
CA LEU A 19 -3.76 -0.78 -1.59
C LEU A 19 -4.61 -1.76 -2.41
N LYS A 20 -5.78 -2.18 -1.89
CA LYS A 20 -6.71 -3.03 -2.65
C LYS A 20 -7.28 -2.28 -3.85
N LEU A 21 -7.76 -1.05 -3.64
CA LEU A 21 -8.29 -0.20 -4.71
C LEU A 21 -7.24 0.09 -5.79
N PHE A 22 -5.98 0.29 -5.38
CA PHE A 22 -4.86 0.42 -6.31
C PHE A 22 -4.72 -0.83 -7.18
N ASN A 23 -4.79 -2.01 -6.58
CA ASN A 23 -4.69 -3.29 -7.29
C ASN A 23 -5.87 -3.58 -8.22
N GLU A 24 -7.03 -2.98 -7.95
CA GLU A 24 -8.21 -3.00 -8.82
C GLU A 24 -8.15 -1.95 -9.96
N GLY A 25 -7.13 -1.09 -9.97
CA GLY A 25 -7.00 0.01 -10.94
C GLY A 25 -7.89 1.22 -10.64
N LYS A 26 -8.54 1.26 -9.47
CA LYS A 26 -9.35 2.39 -8.97
C LYS A 26 -8.44 3.44 -8.33
N PHE A 27 -7.61 4.07 -9.17
CA PHE A 27 -6.51 4.91 -8.69
C PHE A 27 -6.95 6.20 -7.98
N PHE A 28 -8.15 6.71 -8.27
CA PHE A 28 -8.67 7.91 -7.61
C PHE A 28 -9.12 7.57 -6.18
N GLU A 29 -9.89 6.51 -6.03
CA GLU A 29 -10.39 6.01 -4.76
C GLU A 29 -9.22 5.52 -3.88
N ALA A 30 -8.24 4.85 -4.48
CA ALA A 30 -7.00 4.48 -3.81
C ALA A 30 -6.27 5.71 -3.23
N HIS A 31 -6.26 6.81 -3.98
CA HIS A 31 -5.68 8.08 -3.51
C HIS A 31 -6.42 8.62 -2.28
N GLU A 32 -7.75 8.60 -2.27
CA GLU A 32 -8.55 9.14 -1.16
C GLU A 32 -8.36 8.33 0.13
N GLU A 33 -8.37 7.00 0.03
CA GLU A 33 -8.14 6.13 1.19
C GLU A 33 -6.71 6.25 1.73
N LEU A 34 -5.70 6.30 0.84
CA LEU A 34 -4.30 6.51 1.24
C LEU A 34 -4.04 7.91 1.80
N GLU A 35 -4.75 8.93 1.31
CA GLU A 35 -4.68 10.28 1.87
C GLU A 35 -5.23 10.31 3.30
N THR A 36 -6.34 9.62 3.54
CA THR A 36 -6.93 9.47 4.89
C THR A 36 -5.91 8.82 5.84
N ALA A 37 -5.34 7.68 5.44
CA ALA A 37 -4.28 7.03 6.20
C ALA A 37 -3.04 7.91 6.44
N TRP A 38 -2.66 8.72 5.45
CA TRP A 38 -1.53 9.65 5.56
C TRP A 38 -1.78 10.77 6.58
N ARG A 39 -3.02 11.27 6.66
CA ARG A 39 -3.42 12.33 7.60
C ARG A 39 -3.51 11.82 9.04
N ASP A 40 -4.02 10.60 9.22
CA ASP A 40 -4.22 10.00 10.54
C ASP A 40 -2.91 9.46 11.16
N GLU A 41 -1.94 9.10 10.32
CA GLU A 41 -0.67 8.52 10.78
C GLU A 41 0.34 9.57 11.24
N THR A 42 0.94 9.31 12.40
CA THR A 42 1.90 10.21 13.05
C THR A 42 3.36 9.81 12.81
N GLY A 43 3.61 8.52 12.53
CA GLY A 43 4.94 8.00 12.26
C GLY A 43 5.47 8.33 10.86
N GLU A 44 6.75 8.04 10.61
CA GLU A 44 7.38 8.29 9.30
C GLU A 44 6.73 7.46 8.18
N ILE A 45 6.07 6.34 8.51
CA ILE A 45 5.37 5.48 7.53
C ILE A 45 4.35 6.26 6.70
N ARG A 46 3.79 7.36 7.22
CA ARG A 46 2.88 8.23 6.49
C ARG A 46 3.50 8.73 5.18
N ASN A 47 4.83 8.88 5.15
CA ASN A 47 5.58 9.24 3.95
C ASN A 47 5.58 8.11 2.91
N LEU A 48 5.53 6.83 3.32
CA LEU A 48 5.33 5.71 2.40
C LEU A 48 3.94 5.79 1.75
N TYR A 49 2.88 6.03 2.53
CA TYR A 49 1.52 6.20 2.01
C TYR A 49 1.47 7.36 1.01
N LYS A 50 2.13 8.48 1.33
CA LYS A 50 2.27 9.63 0.44
C LYS A 50 2.99 9.29 -0.88
N GLY A 51 3.98 8.40 -0.84
CA GLY A 51 4.64 7.90 -2.04
C GLY A 51 3.68 7.07 -2.90
N ILE A 52 2.99 6.11 -2.29
CA ILE A 52 2.07 5.20 -2.98
C ILE A 52 0.90 5.96 -3.60
N LEU A 53 0.27 6.90 -2.86
CA LEU A 53 -0.84 7.69 -3.39
C LEU A 53 -0.40 8.58 -4.57
N GLN A 54 0.82 9.10 -4.56
CA GLN A 54 1.33 9.89 -5.69
C GLN A 54 1.56 9.01 -6.93
N VAL A 55 2.00 7.76 -6.77
CA VAL A 55 2.05 6.82 -7.90
C VAL A 55 0.65 6.50 -8.40
N ALA A 56 -0.35 6.34 -7.52
CA ALA A 56 -1.74 6.17 -7.92
C ALA A 56 -2.22 7.34 -8.80
N VAL A 57 -1.96 8.58 -8.37
CA VAL A 57 -2.29 9.78 -9.16
C VAL A 57 -1.51 9.82 -10.48
N ALA A 58 -0.24 9.41 -10.51
CA ALA A 58 0.52 9.30 -11.75
C ALA A 58 -0.12 8.31 -12.72
N TYR A 59 -0.55 7.13 -12.24
CA TYR A 59 -1.25 6.15 -13.07
C TYR A 59 -2.62 6.64 -13.52
N LEU A 60 -3.35 7.36 -12.68
CA LEU A 60 -4.59 8.04 -13.06
C LEU A 60 -4.35 9.01 -14.22
N HIS A 61 -3.28 9.81 -14.16
CA HIS A 61 -2.89 10.69 -15.27
C HIS A 61 -2.60 9.92 -16.56
N ILE A 62 -1.89 8.78 -16.48
CA ILE A 62 -1.66 7.90 -17.65
C ILE A 62 -2.99 7.44 -18.24
N THR A 63 -3.91 6.94 -17.40
CA THR A 63 -5.23 6.46 -17.88
C THR A 63 -6.09 7.55 -18.51
N ARG A 64 -5.83 8.82 -18.17
CA ARG A 64 -6.51 10.00 -18.70
C ARG A 64 -5.75 10.64 -19.88
N GLY A 65 -4.65 10.04 -20.34
CA GLY A 65 -3.84 10.59 -21.44
C GLY A 65 -3.06 11.86 -21.07
N ASN A 66 -2.84 12.13 -19.79
CA ASN A 66 -2.07 13.30 -19.33
C ASN A 66 -0.62 12.93 -19.04
N TYR A 67 0.22 12.96 -20.08
CA TYR A 67 1.65 12.64 -20.00
C TYR A 67 2.41 13.51 -19.00
N GLU A 68 2.28 14.83 -19.13
CA GLU A 68 3.00 15.81 -18.30
C GLU A 68 2.63 15.65 -16.81
N GLY A 69 1.34 15.43 -16.53
CA GLY A 69 0.85 15.17 -15.19
C GLY A 69 1.44 13.89 -14.61
N ALA A 70 1.46 12.80 -15.39
CA ALA A 70 2.00 11.53 -14.95
C ALA A 70 3.49 11.62 -14.59
N VAL A 71 4.33 12.12 -15.50
CA VAL A 71 5.79 12.26 -15.29
C VAL A 71 6.09 13.18 -14.10
N LYS A 72 5.40 14.33 -14.03
CA LYS A 72 5.59 15.31 -12.96
C LYS A 72 5.21 14.76 -11.58
N VAL A 73 4.07 14.09 -11.46
CA VAL A 73 3.62 13.54 -10.18
C VAL A 73 4.47 12.35 -9.76
N TYR A 74 4.87 11.48 -10.70
CA TYR A 74 5.80 10.40 -10.41
C TYR A 74 7.16 10.91 -9.92
N GLY A 75 7.75 11.91 -10.59
CA GLY A 75 9.02 12.49 -10.11
C GLY A 75 8.94 13.04 -8.67
N ARG A 76 7.77 13.53 -8.26
CA ARG A 76 7.52 13.95 -6.87
C ARG A 76 7.37 12.78 -5.90
N SER A 77 6.88 11.62 -6.35
CA SER A 77 6.68 10.44 -5.51
C SER A 77 8.01 9.82 -5.07
N LEU A 78 9.03 9.89 -5.93
CA LEU A 78 10.34 9.27 -5.70
C LEU A 78 10.98 9.69 -4.38
N LYS A 79 10.89 10.97 -3.99
CA LYS A 79 11.45 11.44 -2.71
C LYS A 79 10.79 10.80 -1.49
N TRP A 80 9.51 10.42 -1.60
CA TRP A 80 8.75 9.79 -0.53
C TRP A 80 9.00 8.29 -0.46
N LEU A 81 9.27 7.66 -1.60
CA LEU A 81 9.61 6.24 -1.73
C LEU A 81 11.09 5.94 -1.50
N LYS A 82 11.97 6.96 -1.57
CA LYS A 82 13.40 6.81 -1.29
C LYS A 82 13.65 6.41 0.17
N ASP A 83 14.74 5.68 0.38
CA ASP A 83 15.32 5.36 1.69
C ASP A 83 14.45 4.50 2.62
N TRP A 84 13.39 3.88 2.09
CA TRP A 84 12.65 2.81 2.75
C TRP A 84 13.35 1.46 2.56
N PRO A 85 13.29 0.56 3.55
CA PRO A 85 13.71 -0.83 3.37
C PRO A 85 12.90 -1.51 2.27
N ASP A 86 13.41 -2.62 1.75
CA ASP A 86 12.76 -3.38 0.67
C ASP A 86 11.37 -3.89 1.06
N VAL A 87 11.18 -4.17 2.36
CA VAL A 87 9.90 -4.54 2.95
C VAL A 87 9.60 -3.62 4.14
N CYS A 88 8.41 -3.03 4.18
CA CYS A 88 7.97 -2.19 5.29
C CYS A 88 6.51 -2.44 5.65
N ARG A 89 6.22 -2.78 6.92
CA ARG A 89 4.88 -3.18 7.40
C ARG A 89 4.20 -4.23 6.50
N GLY A 90 4.99 -5.13 5.93
CA GLY A 90 4.53 -6.18 5.00
C GLY A 90 4.48 -5.77 3.53
N ILE A 91 4.51 -4.48 3.18
CA ILE A 91 4.53 -4.00 1.80
C ILE A 91 5.90 -4.29 1.16
N GLN A 92 5.91 -4.88 -0.04
CA GLN A 92 7.10 -5.08 -0.86
C GLN A 92 7.50 -3.78 -1.57
N VAL A 93 8.08 -2.83 -0.82
CA VAL A 93 8.39 -1.46 -1.29
C VAL A 93 9.38 -1.46 -2.45
N LYS A 94 10.41 -2.32 -2.42
CA LYS A 94 11.35 -2.42 -3.56
C LYS A 94 10.62 -2.83 -4.83
N LYS A 95 9.82 -3.90 -4.77
CA LYS A 95 9.03 -4.38 -5.90
C LYS A 95 8.11 -3.29 -6.45
N PHE A 96 7.42 -2.57 -5.56
CA PHE A 96 6.55 -1.47 -5.96
C PHE A 96 7.31 -0.34 -6.69
N ARG A 97 8.50 0.05 -6.21
CA ARG A 97 9.35 1.04 -6.87
C ARG A 97 9.77 0.58 -8.27
N ASP A 98 10.25 -0.66 -8.37
CA ASP A 98 10.72 -1.25 -9.62
C ASP A 98 9.56 -1.33 -10.65
N ASP A 99 8.38 -1.80 -10.22
CA ASP A 99 7.20 -1.91 -11.07
C ASP A 99 6.71 -0.53 -11.56
N ALA A 100 6.75 0.50 -10.69
CA ALA A 100 6.37 1.86 -11.06
C ALA A 100 7.36 2.53 -11.99
N GLU A 101 8.65 2.26 -11.83
CA GLU A 101 9.68 2.70 -12.75
C GLU A 101 9.50 2.10 -14.15
N VAL A 102 9.17 0.81 -14.24
CA VAL A 102 8.88 0.16 -15.53
C VAL A 102 7.69 0.83 -16.23
N ALA A 103 6.61 1.11 -15.50
CA ALA A 103 5.44 1.79 -16.06
C ALA A 103 5.77 3.18 -16.63
N ILE A 104 6.57 3.97 -15.89
CA ILE A 104 6.94 5.33 -16.32
C ILE A 104 7.95 5.30 -17.46
N ARG A 105 8.91 4.37 -17.45
CA ARG A 105 9.82 4.22 -18.59
C ARG A 105 9.09 3.85 -19.87
N GLU A 106 8.05 3.01 -19.79
CA GLU A 106 7.23 2.72 -20.97
C GLU A 106 6.45 3.93 -21.46
N LEU A 107 5.87 4.69 -20.52
CA LEU A 107 5.21 5.95 -20.83
C LEU A 107 6.16 6.91 -21.57
N GLU A 108 7.38 7.08 -21.06
CA GLU A 108 8.42 7.94 -21.64
C GLU A 108 8.83 7.49 -23.04
N LYS A 109 8.95 6.17 -23.29
CA LYS A 109 9.24 5.62 -24.63
C LYS A 109 8.15 5.91 -25.65
N LEU A 110 6.89 5.81 -25.25
CA LEU A 110 5.76 6.16 -26.12
C LEU A 110 5.76 7.65 -26.43
N GLY A 111 6.15 8.46 -25.45
CA GLY A 111 6.12 9.90 -25.52
C GLY A 111 4.71 10.47 -25.46
N LYS A 112 4.64 11.80 -25.43
CA LYS A 112 3.38 12.54 -25.25
C LYS A 112 2.35 12.26 -26.34
N GLU A 113 2.79 12.16 -27.59
CA GLU A 113 1.91 11.97 -28.76
C GLU A 113 1.24 10.60 -28.79
N ASN A 114 1.86 9.56 -28.20
CA ASN A 114 1.37 8.18 -28.28
C ASN A 114 0.83 7.63 -26.95
N ILE A 115 0.62 8.48 -25.94
CA ILE A 115 0.11 8.05 -24.64
C ILE A 115 -1.22 7.28 -24.71
N GLY A 116 -2.06 7.59 -25.71
CA GLY A 116 -3.31 6.86 -25.94
C GLY A 116 -3.12 5.35 -26.22
N SER A 117 -1.93 4.95 -26.66
CA SER A 117 -1.54 3.57 -26.91
C SER A 117 -0.89 2.88 -25.70
N PHE A 118 -0.89 3.53 -24.52
CA PHE A 118 -0.28 2.97 -23.32
C PHE A 118 -0.92 1.65 -22.92
N ASN A 119 -0.11 0.60 -22.80
CA ASN A 119 -0.57 -0.72 -22.40
C ASN A 119 -0.78 -0.79 -20.87
N LYS A 120 -2.04 -0.73 -20.43
CA LYS A 120 -2.42 -0.76 -19.01
C LYS A 120 -2.02 -2.04 -18.27
N SER A 121 -1.76 -3.15 -18.97
CA SER A 121 -1.31 -4.41 -18.33
C SER A 121 0.11 -4.32 -17.71
N ILE A 122 0.81 -3.22 -17.98
CA ILE A 122 2.09 -2.89 -17.36
C ILE A 122 1.92 -2.51 -15.89
N PHE A 123 0.77 -1.95 -15.50
CA PHE A 123 0.50 -1.68 -14.09
C PHE A 123 0.47 -3.00 -13.31
N LYS A 124 1.39 -3.12 -12.36
CA LYS A 124 1.47 -4.29 -11.47
C LYS A 124 0.81 -3.99 -10.15
N GLN A 125 0.28 -5.06 -9.57
CA GLN A 125 -0.31 -5.03 -8.24
C GLN A 125 0.78 -4.84 -7.18
N ILE A 126 0.46 -4.04 -6.17
CA ILE A 126 1.23 -3.92 -4.95
C ILE A 126 1.09 -5.24 -4.19
N VAL A 127 2.23 -5.80 -3.78
CA VAL A 127 2.28 -7.02 -2.99
C VAL A 127 2.53 -6.64 -1.54
N TRP A 128 1.71 -7.16 -0.63
CA TRP A 128 1.96 -7.04 0.81
C TRP A 128 1.50 -8.30 1.56
N ASN A 129 2.15 -8.57 2.69
CA ASN A 129 1.70 -9.57 3.65
C ASN A 129 1.07 -8.87 4.85
N GLU A 130 -0.23 -9.10 5.05
CA GLU A 130 -0.97 -8.50 6.15
C GLU A 130 -0.51 -9.09 7.49
N LYS A 131 0.20 -8.29 8.31
CA LYS A 131 0.38 -8.61 9.73
C LYS A 131 -0.87 -8.16 10.47
N ARG A 132 -1.78 -9.08 10.77
CA ARG A 132 -2.96 -8.78 11.59
C ARG A 132 -2.57 -8.71 13.06
N LYS A 133 -3.01 -7.64 13.73
CA LYS A 133 -2.93 -7.51 15.18
C LYS A 133 -4.24 -8.01 15.76
N TRP A 134 -4.19 -9.20 16.36
CA TRP A 134 -5.32 -9.78 17.03
C TRP A 134 -5.34 -9.26 18.47
N VAL A 135 -6.48 -8.75 18.93
CA VAL A 135 -6.65 -8.32 20.32
C VAL A 135 -7.70 -9.20 20.95
N CYS A 136 -7.40 -9.74 22.13
CA CYS A 136 -8.36 -10.55 22.85
C CYS A 136 -9.49 -9.69 23.39
N ASP A 137 -10.71 -9.94 22.91
CA ASP A 137 -11.98 -9.39 23.40
C ASP A 137 -12.15 -9.46 24.93
N ARG A 138 -11.62 -10.48 25.58
CA ARG A 138 -11.76 -10.69 27.03
C ARG A 138 -10.79 -9.84 27.87
N CYS A 139 -9.56 -9.63 27.40
CA CYS A 139 -8.49 -9.09 28.25
C CYS A 139 -7.62 -8.01 27.58
N GLY A 140 -7.93 -7.64 26.34
CA GLY A 140 -7.20 -6.62 25.58
C GLY A 140 -5.76 -6.98 25.20
N SER A 141 -5.30 -8.20 25.51
CA SER A 141 -3.94 -8.63 25.19
C SER A 141 -3.77 -8.92 23.71
N GLU A 142 -2.60 -8.58 23.16
CA GLU A 142 -2.23 -8.95 21.79
C GLU A 142 -2.12 -10.48 21.68
N MET A 143 -2.79 -11.04 20.68
CA MET A 143 -2.78 -12.47 20.38
C MET A 143 -1.85 -12.75 19.20
N HIS A 144 -1.20 -13.91 19.24
CA HIS A 144 -0.27 -14.34 18.20
C HIS A 144 -0.85 -15.54 17.44
N GLU A 145 -0.64 -15.53 16.13
CA GLU A 145 -1.05 -16.61 15.23
C GLU A 145 -0.08 -17.81 15.36
N LYS A 146 -0.61 -19.02 15.63
CA LYS A 146 0.13 -20.28 15.60
C LYS A 146 -0.71 -21.37 14.94
N ASN A 147 -0.22 -21.97 13.85
CA ASN A 147 -0.85 -23.13 13.19
C ASN A 147 -2.36 -22.90 12.88
N CYS A 148 -2.71 -21.77 12.25
CA CYS A 148 -4.10 -21.35 11.95
C CYS A 148 -5.02 -21.21 13.16
N LYS A 149 -4.47 -21.07 14.37
CA LYS A 149 -5.22 -20.77 15.59
C LYS A 149 -4.65 -19.52 16.24
N VAL A 150 -5.52 -18.55 16.52
CA VAL A 150 -5.16 -17.33 17.24
C VAL A 150 -5.46 -17.58 18.70
N SER A 151 -4.45 -17.48 19.57
CA SER A 151 -4.61 -17.75 21.01
C SER A 151 -4.06 -16.62 21.86
N CYS A 152 -4.82 -16.23 22.88
CA CYS A 152 -4.42 -15.19 23.82
C CYS A 152 -3.46 -15.79 24.85
N PRO A 153 -2.24 -15.27 24.99
CA PRO A 153 -1.26 -15.79 25.94
C PRO A 153 -1.65 -15.56 27.40
N ASN A 154 -2.55 -14.61 27.67
CA ASN A 154 -2.96 -14.24 29.03
C ASN A 154 -4.15 -15.07 29.53
N CYS A 155 -5.25 -15.12 28.78
CA CYS A 155 -6.48 -15.81 29.23
C CYS A 155 -6.78 -17.13 28.51
N GLY A 156 -5.99 -17.50 27.50
CA GLY A 156 -6.18 -18.73 26.75
C GLY A 156 -7.36 -18.73 25.77
N ASN A 157 -8.03 -17.58 25.56
CA ASN A 157 -9.10 -17.47 24.55
C ASN A 157 -8.55 -17.85 23.16
N ARG A 158 -9.35 -18.54 22.33
CA ARG A 158 -8.94 -19.09 21.03
C ARG A 158 -9.95 -18.73 19.96
N PHE A 159 -9.46 -18.31 18.78
CA PHE A 159 -10.25 -18.13 17.56
C PHE A 159 -9.69 -19.01 16.44
N ASP A 160 -10.59 -19.61 15.66
CA ASP A 160 -10.22 -20.34 14.44
C ASP A 160 -10.16 -19.35 13.27
N CYS A 161 -9.17 -19.52 12.39
CA CYS A 161 -9.03 -18.70 11.18
C CYS A 161 -10.24 -18.80 10.24
N SER A 162 -11.08 -19.84 10.37
CA SER A 162 -12.35 -19.98 9.64
C SER A 162 -13.48 -19.08 10.13
N ASP A 163 -13.43 -18.60 11.38
CA ASP A 163 -14.51 -17.80 11.99
C ASP A 163 -14.43 -16.31 11.61
N LEU A 164 -13.41 -15.91 10.86
CA LEU A 164 -13.04 -14.51 10.59
C LEU A 164 -13.58 -13.94 9.27
N ASN A 165 -14.42 -14.69 8.55
CA ASN A 165 -15.16 -14.16 7.39
C ASN A 165 -16.51 -13.51 7.79
N ILE A 166 -16.78 -13.39 9.08
CA ILE A 166 -18.07 -12.91 9.58
C ILE A 166 -17.76 -11.94 10.72
N TYR A 167 -18.44 -10.80 10.73
CA TYR A 167 -18.32 -9.68 11.69
C TYR A 167 -17.26 -8.63 11.34
N PHE A 168 -17.56 -7.89 10.28
CA PHE A 168 -17.41 -6.44 10.28
C PHE A 168 -18.69 -5.85 10.89
N ASP A 169 -18.55 -5.17 12.03
CA ASP A 169 -19.48 -4.14 12.51
C ASP A 169 -18.64 -2.90 12.86
#